data_AF-A0A6M3MCN0-F1
#
_entry.id   AF-A0A6M3MCN0-F1
#
_cell.length_a   1.000
_cell.length_b   1.000
_cell.length_c   1.000
_cell.angle_alpha   90.00
_cell.angle_beta   90.00
_cell.angle_gamma   90.00
#
_symmetry.space_group_name_H-M   'P 1'
#
loop_
_entity.id
_entity.type
_entity.pdbx_description
1 polymer ?
#
loop_
_entity_poly.entity_id
_entity_poly.type
_entity_poly.pdbx_seq_one_letter_code
_entity_poly.pdbx_strand_id
1 'polypeptide(L)'
;MKAFKFRASSLGRIMTDAQSIDPALLTEDLAVISRKTKKTDEEKALLAPLKERSLSAGAKTYLDQLAKEFVYGYEQTFSSKFTEKGSMVENDSIELYNSVFFSSLTKNAERRDNEWITGECDIVEPRKIIDIKSAWSLATFPATAAQAHDSDYEWQGRAYMWLWDKPEFVVAWCLVDTPPDLIGYEDETLHYVSHLNPALRVTTARYLRDQALEEKIKLKVQVANAYIEAAVRQIAAEHPM
;
A
#
# COMPACT_ATOMS: atom_id res chain seq x y z
N MET A 1 3.66 -25.29 -1.01
CA MET A 1 3.84 -23.98 -1.67
C MET A 1 4.71 -23.13 -0.74
N LYS A 2 5.63 -22.32 -1.25
CA LYS A 2 6.38 -21.38 -0.40
C LYS A 2 5.43 -20.24 0.01
N ALA A 3 5.51 -19.76 1.24
CA ALA A 3 4.73 -18.60 1.67
C ALA A 3 5.03 -17.38 0.78
N PHE A 4 3.97 -16.71 0.34
CA PHE A 4 4.02 -15.45 -0.37
C PHE A 4 4.56 -14.34 0.54
N LYS A 5 5.53 -13.60 0.02
CA LYS A 5 5.96 -12.31 0.56
C LYS A 5 5.19 -11.22 -0.17
N PHE A 6 4.60 -10.29 0.57
CA PHE A 6 3.81 -9.21 -0.04
C PHE A 6 4.72 -8.04 -0.39
N ARG A 7 4.55 -7.49 -1.61
CA ARG A 7 5.22 -6.24 -2.00
C ARG A 7 4.70 -5.10 -1.11
N ALA A 8 5.60 -4.24 -0.62
CA ALA A 8 5.24 -3.07 0.17
C ALA A 8 4.14 -2.22 -0.50
N SER A 9 4.26 -2.00 -1.81
CA SER A 9 3.28 -1.25 -2.62
C SER A 9 1.91 -1.94 -2.77
N SER A 10 1.80 -3.22 -2.47
CA SER A 10 0.54 -3.98 -2.52
C SER A 10 0.04 -4.38 -1.14
N LEU A 11 0.76 -4.00 -0.07
CA LEU A 11 0.44 -4.43 1.29
C LEU A 11 -0.92 -3.87 1.76
N GLY A 12 -1.23 -2.62 1.42
CA GLY A 12 -2.52 -1.98 1.76
C GLY A 12 -3.75 -2.82 1.38
N ARG A 13 -3.68 -3.57 0.27
CA ARG A 13 -4.75 -4.44 -0.23
C ARG A 13 -5.17 -5.54 0.76
N ILE A 14 -4.29 -5.97 1.66
CA ILE A 14 -4.61 -6.98 2.69
C ILE A 14 -4.77 -6.37 4.10
N MET A 15 -4.42 -5.10 4.27
CA MET A 15 -4.46 -4.42 5.57
C MET A 15 -5.78 -3.70 5.84
N THR A 16 -6.63 -3.52 4.82
CA THR A 16 -7.99 -2.97 4.99
C THR A 16 -8.78 -3.81 6.00
N ASP A 17 -9.41 -3.14 6.96
CA ASP A 17 -10.18 -3.82 7.99
C ASP A 17 -11.42 -4.51 7.41
N ALA A 18 -11.72 -5.71 7.91
CA ALA A 18 -12.92 -6.43 7.53
C ALA A 18 -14.16 -5.78 8.14
N GLN A 19 -15.23 -5.69 7.36
CA GLN A 19 -16.52 -5.19 7.85
C GLN A 19 -17.16 -6.15 8.87
N SER A 20 -16.96 -7.45 8.68
CA SER A 20 -17.48 -8.52 9.54
C SER A 20 -16.38 -9.53 9.89
N ILE A 21 -16.64 -10.30 10.95
CA ILE A 21 -15.78 -11.43 11.33
C ILE A 21 -16.06 -12.58 10.37
N ASP A 22 -14.99 -13.25 9.92
CA ASP A 22 -15.11 -14.43 9.09
C ASP A 22 -15.90 -15.52 9.85
N PRO A 23 -17.01 -16.02 9.30
CA PRO A 23 -17.81 -17.05 9.95
C PRO A 23 -17.01 -18.29 10.35
N ALA A 24 -15.95 -18.63 9.61
CA ALA A 24 -15.09 -19.78 9.93
C ALA A 24 -14.28 -19.59 11.23
N LEU A 25 -14.17 -18.36 11.74
CA LEU A 25 -13.46 -18.05 12.99
C LEU A 25 -14.38 -18.00 14.22
N LEU A 26 -15.70 -18.08 14.03
CA LEU A 26 -16.67 -17.99 15.12
C LEU A 26 -17.01 -19.37 15.67
N THR A 27 -16.84 -19.58 16.98
CA THR A 27 -17.49 -20.68 17.70
C THR A 27 -18.99 -20.40 17.85
N GLU A 28 -19.79 -21.40 18.22
CA GLU A 28 -21.24 -21.22 18.42
C GLU A 28 -21.56 -20.08 19.40
N ASP A 29 -20.88 -20.05 20.55
CA ASP A 29 -21.06 -19.00 21.56
C ASP A 29 -20.67 -17.61 21.02
N LEU A 30 -19.54 -17.51 20.31
CA LEU A 30 -19.09 -16.24 19.74
C LEU A 30 -19.97 -15.79 18.58
N ALA A 31 -20.56 -16.72 17.84
CA ALA A 31 -21.53 -16.40 16.78
C ALA A 31 -22.78 -15.76 17.38
N VAL A 32 -23.29 -16.27 18.52
CA VAL A 32 -24.39 -15.64 19.26
C VAL A 32 -24.02 -14.24 19.72
N ILE A 33 -22.84 -14.07 20.33
CA ILE A 33 -22.36 -12.75 20.78
C ILE A 33 -22.22 -11.78 19.59
N SER A 34 -21.67 -12.24 18.46
CA SER A 34 -21.45 -11.40 17.27
C SER A 34 -22.75 -10.78 16.72
N ARG A 35 -23.88 -11.47 16.86
CA ARG A 35 -25.21 -11.04 16.39
C ARG A 35 -25.91 -10.05 17.33
N LYS A 36 -25.43 -9.86 18.57
CA LYS A 36 -26.01 -8.90 19.51
C LYS A 36 -25.90 -7.47 18.98
N THR A 37 -27.00 -6.70 19.04
CA THR A 37 -27.02 -5.28 18.64
C THR A 37 -26.18 -4.40 19.57
N LYS A 38 -26.22 -4.68 20.88
CA LYS A 38 -25.37 -4.04 21.88
C LYS A 38 -24.49 -5.11 22.52
N LYS A 39 -23.18 -4.83 22.56
CA LYS A 39 -22.16 -5.71 23.12
C LYS A 39 -21.48 -5.00 24.28
N THR A 40 -21.18 -5.72 25.36
CA THR A 40 -20.34 -5.22 26.45
C THR A 40 -18.90 -5.03 25.97
N ASP A 41 -18.07 -4.35 26.75
CA ASP A 41 -16.67 -4.14 26.36
C ASP A 41 -15.86 -5.44 26.42
N GLU A 42 -16.21 -6.37 27.32
CA GLU A 42 -15.65 -7.72 27.38
C GLU A 42 -16.01 -8.52 26.12
N GLU A 43 -17.26 -8.44 25.67
CA GLU A 43 -17.70 -9.10 24.43
C GLU A 43 -16.99 -8.53 23.19
N LYS A 44 -16.77 -7.21 23.14
CA LYS A 44 -15.98 -6.60 22.06
C LYS A 44 -14.54 -7.08 22.11
N ALA A 45 -13.93 -7.18 23.29
CA ALA A 45 -12.57 -7.66 23.47
C ALA A 45 -12.41 -9.13 23.01
N LEU A 46 -13.41 -9.98 23.24
CA LEU A 46 -13.42 -11.37 22.75
C LEU A 46 -13.48 -11.46 21.22
N LEU A 47 -14.20 -10.53 20.57
CA LEU A 47 -14.40 -10.54 19.13
C LEU A 47 -13.28 -9.82 18.35
N ALA A 48 -12.56 -8.89 18.97
CA ALA A 48 -11.56 -8.06 18.30
C ALA A 48 -10.45 -8.89 17.61
N PRO A 49 -9.83 -9.91 18.25
CA PRO A 49 -8.82 -10.75 17.59
C PRO A 49 -9.36 -11.50 16.37
N LEU A 50 -10.63 -11.93 16.42
CA LEU A 50 -11.26 -12.60 15.28
C LEU A 50 -11.49 -11.65 14.12
N LYS A 51 -11.90 -10.41 14.42
CA LYS A 51 -12.07 -9.36 13.41
C LYS A 51 -10.74 -8.99 12.76
N GLU A 52 -9.67 -8.90 13.54
CA GLU A 52 -8.32 -8.64 13.01
C GLU A 52 -7.83 -9.76 12.08
N ARG A 53 -8.15 -11.02 12.42
CA ARG A 53 -7.87 -12.19 11.57
C ARG A 53 -8.80 -12.35 10.38
N SER A 54 -9.81 -11.49 10.25
CA SER A 54 -10.73 -11.53 9.11
C SER A 54 -10.19 -10.70 7.95
N LEU A 55 -10.37 -11.19 6.72
CA LEU A 55 -9.99 -10.49 5.50
C LEU A 55 -11.18 -9.70 4.95
N SER A 56 -10.94 -8.48 4.47
CA SER A 56 -11.95 -7.69 3.76
C SER A 56 -12.30 -8.34 2.41
N ALA A 57 -13.43 -7.96 1.81
CA ALA A 57 -13.81 -8.45 0.49
C ALA A 57 -12.77 -8.08 -0.59
N GLY A 58 -12.19 -6.88 -0.51
CA GLY A 58 -11.11 -6.44 -1.40
C GLY A 58 -9.84 -7.26 -1.22
N ALA A 59 -9.47 -7.58 0.03
CA ALA A 59 -8.34 -8.45 0.32
C ALA A 59 -8.54 -9.85 -0.27
N LYS A 60 -9.71 -10.47 -0.07
CA LYS A 60 -10.04 -11.78 -0.66
C LYS A 60 -9.92 -11.77 -2.18
N THR A 61 -10.49 -10.74 -2.84
CA THR A 61 -10.38 -10.56 -4.30
C THR A 61 -8.93 -10.50 -4.79
N TYR A 62 -8.08 -9.74 -4.09
CA TYR A 62 -6.66 -9.65 -4.42
C TYR A 62 -5.92 -10.97 -4.20
N LEU A 63 -6.26 -11.72 -3.14
CA LEU A 63 -5.63 -13.01 -2.84
C LEU A 63 -6.08 -14.11 -3.83
N ASP A 64 -7.35 -14.09 -4.27
CA ASP A 64 -7.84 -14.96 -5.34
C ASP A 64 -7.08 -14.69 -6.66
N GLN A 65 -6.78 -13.42 -6.95
CA GLN A 65 -5.93 -13.06 -8.09
C GLN A 65 -4.52 -13.68 -7.95
N LEU A 66 -3.87 -13.57 -6.78
CA LEU A 66 -2.55 -14.18 -6.56
C LEU A 66 -2.60 -15.72 -6.67
N ALA A 67 -3.65 -16.36 -6.18
CA ALA A 67 -3.86 -17.79 -6.33
C ALA A 67 -3.99 -18.19 -7.81
N LYS A 68 -4.74 -17.41 -8.60
CA LYS A 68 -4.88 -17.61 -10.05
C LYS A 68 -3.55 -17.43 -10.78
N GLU A 69 -2.83 -16.35 -10.52
CA GLU A 69 -1.50 -16.10 -11.09
C GLU A 69 -0.55 -17.28 -10.84
N PHE A 70 -0.56 -17.81 -9.61
CA PHE A 70 0.24 -18.98 -9.23
C PHE A 70 -0.17 -20.25 -9.98
N VAL A 71 -1.47 -20.57 -10.04
CA VAL A 71 -1.95 -21.82 -10.68
C VAL A 71 -1.80 -21.78 -12.20
N TYR A 72 -2.14 -20.65 -12.82
CA TYR A 72 -2.15 -20.51 -14.28
C TYR A 72 -0.82 -20.02 -14.85
N GLY A 73 0.16 -19.67 -14.02
CA GLY A 73 1.52 -19.31 -14.45
C GLY A 73 1.60 -17.99 -15.22
N TYR A 74 0.86 -16.96 -14.79
CA TYR A 74 0.93 -15.62 -15.35
C TYR A 74 1.17 -14.58 -14.26
N GLU A 75 1.69 -13.41 -14.64
CA GLU A 75 1.78 -12.24 -13.76
C GLU A 75 0.89 -11.13 -14.33
N GLN A 76 -0.01 -10.59 -13.51
CA GLN A 76 -0.80 -9.43 -13.93
C GLN A 76 -0.03 -8.15 -13.67
N THR A 77 0.41 -7.49 -14.74
CA THR A 77 0.97 -6.14 -14.65
C THR A 77 -0.13 -5.09 -14.75
N PHE A 78 -0.18 -4.17 -13.78
CA PHE A 78 -1.02 -2.98 -13.88
C PHE A 78 -0.19 -1.84 -14.47
N SER A 79 -0.71 -1.22 -15.53
CA SER A 79 -0.19 0.03 -16.07
C SER A 79 -1.34 0.98 -16.37
N SER A 80 -1.08 2.25 -16.18
CA SER A 80 -1.97 3.37 -16.47
C SER A 80 -1.13 4.59 -16.82
N LYS A 81 -1.71 5.58 -17.48
CA LYS A 81 -1.04 6.87 -17.71
C LYS A 81 -0.50 7.52 -16.43
N PHE A 82 -1.15 7.27 -15.29
CA PHE A 82 -0.74 7.79 -13.98
C PHE A 82 0.56 7.13 -13.49
N THR A 83 0.62 5.80 -13.54
CA THR A 83 1.82 5.04 -13.14
C THR A 83 2.97 5.24 -14.12
N GLU A 84 2.64 5.41 -15.41
CA GLU A 84 3.61 5.72 -16.46
C GLU A 84 4.21 7.11 -16.26
N LYS A 85 3.39 8.15 -16.00
CA LYS A 85 3.89 9.48 -15.62
C LYS A 85 4.86 9.38 -14.46
N GLY A 86 4.43 8.75 -13.35
CA GLY A 86 5.27 8.61 -12.16
C GLY A 86 6.63 8.00 -12.44
N SER A 87 6.68 7.00 -13.34
CA SER A 87 7.94 6.37 -13.75
C SER A 87 8.80 7.29 -14.63
N MET A 88 8.18 8.02 -15.58
CA MET A 88 8.90 8.90 -16.50
C MET A 88 9.50 10.14 -15.82
N VAL A 89 8.82 10.68 -14.81
CA VAL A 89 9.18 11.96 -14.16
C VAL A 89 9.71 11.78 -12.73
N GLU A 90 10.14 10.57 -12.40
CA GLU A 90 10.65 10.24 -11.07
C GLU A 90 11.87 11.10 -10.70
N ASN A 91 12.84 11.21 -11.61
CA ASN A 91 14.03 12.05 -11.40
C ASN A 91 13.65 13.53 -11.24
N ASP A 92 12.79 14.06 -12.10
CA ASP A 92 12.32 15.45 -12.01
C ASP A 92 11.61 15.73 -10.66
N SER A 93 10.88 14.74 -10.16
CA SER A 93 10.19 14.83 -8.87
C SER A 93 11.19 14.83 -7.69
N ILE A 94 12.24 14.00 -7.76
CA ILE A 94 13.34 14.01 -6.79
C ILE A 94 14.10 15.33 -6.84
N GLU A 95 14.38 15.86 -8.03
CA GLU A 95 15.04 17.16 -8.21
C GLU A 95 14.20 18.31 -7.65
N LEU A 96 12.89 18.31 -7.91
CA LEU A 96 11.96 19.27 -7.31
C LEU A 96 12.01 19.19 -5.78
N TYR A 97 11.90 17.99 -5.20
CA TYR A 97 12.00 17.80 -3.75
C TYR A 97 13.32 18.35 -3.20
N ASN A 98 14.44 18.01 -3.84
CA ASN A 98 15.78 18.49 -3.46
C ASN A 98 15.88 20.01 -3.50
N SER A 99 15.30 20.66 -4.51
CA SER A 99 15.30 22.12 -4.63
C SER A 99 14.51 22.81 -3.51
N VAL A 100 13.39 22.22 -3.09
CA VAL A 100 12.50 22.78 -2.05
C VAL A 100 13.09 22.58 -0.66
N PHE A 101 13.69 21.42 -0.39
CA PHE A 101 14.23 21.07 0.92
C PHE A 101 15.76 21.28 1.05
N PHE A 102 16.39 21.87 0.04
CA PHE A 102 17.84 22.13 -0.03
C PHE A 102 18.67 20.86 0.27
N SER A 103 18.27 19.75 -0.36
CA SER A 103 18.92 18.45 -0.21
C SER A 103 19.57 17.98 -1.53
N SER A 104 20.32 16.88 -1.46
CA SER A 104 20.94 16.23 -2.62
C SER A 104 20.71 14.72 -2.54
N LEU A 105 19.43 14.34 -2.53
CA LEU A 105 18.97 12.96 -2.39
C LEU A 105 18.97 12.27 -3.75
N THR A 106 19.33 10.99 -3.77
CA THR A 106 19.33 10.13 -4.95
C THR A 106 18.45 8.91 -4.73
N LYS A 107 17.94 8.34 -5.81
CA LYS A 107 17.14 7.12 -5.75
C LYS A 107 17.93 5.96 -5.13
N ASN A 108 17.28 5.22 -4.25
CA ASN A 108 17.73 3.94 -3.75
C ASN A 108 17.53 2.85 -4.80
N ALA A 109 18.53 2.00 -4.99
CA ALA A 109 18.50 0.86 -5.92
C ALA A 109 18.48 -0.49 -5.19
N GLU A 110 18.37 -0.49 -3.86
CA GLU A 110 18.37 -1.71 -3.05
C GLU A 110 16.94 -2.19 -2.81
N ARG A 111 16.66 -3.45 -3.18
CA ARG A 111 15.47 -4.18 -2.74
C ARG A 111 15.80 -5.00 -1.51
N ARG A 112 14.97 -4.88 -0.47
CA ARG A 112 15.05 -5.70 0.75
C ARG A 112 13.82 -6.57 0.91
N ASP A 113 13.99 -7.64 1.65
CA ASP A 113 12.90 -8.51 2.06
C ASP A 113 13.16 -9.13 3.44
N ASN A 114 12.09 -9.57 4.08
CA ASN A 114 12.11 -10.42 5.26
C ASN A 114 11.18 -11.62 5.04
N GLU A 115 10.78 -12.35 6.08
CA GLU A 115 9.87 -13.49 5.95
C GLU A 115 8.48 -13.13 5.38
N TRP A 116 8.02 -11.90 5.58
CA TRP A 116 6.64 -11.46 5.37
C TRP A 116 6.45 -10.56 4.14
N ILE A 117 7.41 -9.68 3.89
CA ILE A 117 7.29 -8.58 2.93
C ILE A 117 8.57 -8.37 2.13
N THR A 118 8.45 -7.71 0.98
CA THR A 118 9.55 -7.27 0.13
C THR A 118 9.28 -5.86 -0.41
N GLY A 119 10.32 -5.06 -0.61
CA GLY A 119 10.15 -3.69 -1.04
C GLY A 119 11.44 -3.02 -1.49
N GLU A 120 11.28 -1.94 -2.23
CA GLU A 120 12.34 -1.06 -2.71
C GLU A 120 11.75 0.35 -2.60
N CYS A 121 12.18 1.09 -1.58
CA CYS A 121 11.74 2.46 -1.37
C CYS A 121 12.51 3.42 -2.29
N ASP A 122 11.95 4.61 -2.53
CA ASP A 122 12.59 5.59 -3.43
C ASP A 122 13.84 6.22 -2.84
N ILE A 123 13.79 6.68 -1.59
CA ILE A 123 14.92 7.37 -0.95
C ILE A 123 15.10 6.88 0.48
N VAL A 124 16.35 6.61 0.84
CA VAL A 124 16.76 6.20 2.19
C VAL A 124 17.62 7.31 2.79
N GLU A 125 17.15 7.91 3.88
CA GLU A 125 17.93 8.83 4.71
C GLU A 125 18.29 8.19 6.07
N PRO A 126 19.22 8.76 6.84
CA PRO A 126 19.61 8.21 8.13
C PRO A 126 18.42 7.96 9.07
N ARG A 127 17.45 8.88 9.10
CA ARG A 127 16.32 8.90 10.04
C ARG A 127 14.95 8.61 9.43
N LYS A 128 14.82 8.59 8.11
CA LYS A 128 13.51 8.41 7.45
C LYS A 128 13.64 7.75 6.09
N ILE A 129 12.53 7.20 5.62
CA ILE A 129 12.31 6.85 4.23
C ILE A 129 11.45 7.93 3.58
N ILE A 130 11.80 8.34 2.36
CA ILE A 130 10.93 9.21 1.54
C ILE A 130 10.49 8.40 0.32
N ASP A 131 9.19 8.45 0.05
CA ASP A 131 8.56 7.85 -1.12
C ASP A 131 7.94 8.96 -1.96
N ILE A 132 8.38 9.04 -3.21
CA ILE A 132 8.06 10.13 -4.14
C ILE A 132 6.82 9.73 -4.93
N LYS A 133 5.81 10.59 -4.89
CA LYS A 133 4.58 10.42 -5.68
C LYS A 133 4.43 11.58 -6.64
N SER A 134 4.45 11.32 -7.95
CA SER A 134 4.19 12.37 -8.93
C SER A 134 2.68 12.51 -9.16
N ALA A 135 2.12 13.67 -8.82
CA ALA A 135 0.70 13.93 -9.07
C ALA A 135 0.40 13.97 -10.58
N TRP A 136 -0.78 13.48 -10.97
CA TRP A 136 -1.17 13.43 -12.39
C TRP A 136 -1.23 14.81 -13.02
N SER A 137 -1.93 15.73 -12.36
CA SER A 137 -2.15 17.11 -12.78
C SER A 137 -2.35 18.02 -11.58
N LEU A 138 -2.39 19.33 -11.81
CA LEU A 138 -2.73 20.34 -10.81
C LEU A 138 -4.06 20.04 -10.10
N ALA A 139 -5.05 19.51 -10.83
CA ALA A 139 -6.37 19.17 -10.28
C ALA A 139 -6.33 17.99 -9.28
N THR A 140 -5.40 17.05 -9.47
CA THR A 140 -5.24 15.87 -8.60
C THR A 140 -4.20 16.06 -7.49
N PHE A 141 -3.45 17.16 -7.52
CA PHE A 141 -2.37 17.39 -6.57
C PHE A 141 -2.94 17.66 -5.16
N PRO A 142 -2.50 16.92 -4.13
CA PRO A 142 -2.93 17.19 -2.76
C PRO A 142 -2.24 18.45 -2.23
N ALA A 143 -2.98 19.54 -2.08
CA ALA A 143 -2.42 20.82 -1.64
C ALA A 143 -2.12 20.90 -0.13
N THR A 144 -2.58 19.91 0.65
CA THR A 144 -2.38 19.86 2.11
C THR A 144 -1.96 18.47 2.58
N ALA A 145 -1.29 18.39 3.72
CA ALA A 145 -0.87 17.12 4.31
C ALA A 145 -2.05 16.15 4.57
N ALA A 146 -3.23 16.68 4.90
CA ALA A 146 -4.44 15.88 5.09
C ALA A 146 -4.95 15.27 3.76
N GLN A 147 -4.83 16.00 2.64
CA GLN A 147 -5.16 15.48 1.31
C GLN A 147 -4.09 14.52 0.79
N ALA A 148 -2.85 14.68 1.22
CA ALA A 148 -1.73 13.80 0.85
C ALA A 148 -1.76 12.45 1.56
N HIS A 149 -2.52 12.34 2.65
CA HIS A 149 -2.70 11.10 3.39
C HIS A 149 -3.46 10.07 2.55
N ASP A 150 -2.89 8.88 2.43
CA ASP A 150 -3.51 7.72 1.81
C ASP A 150 -3.17 6.49 2.66
N SER A 151 -4.16 5.65 2.95
CA SER A 151 -3.98 4.49 3.82
C SER A 151 -3.13 3.39 3.18
N ASP A 152 -3.18 3.21 1.86
CA ASP A 152 -2.35 2.24 1.16
C ASP A 152 -0.88 2.69 1.15
N TYR A 153 -0.63 3.99 0.95
CA TYR A 153 0.72 4.55 1.06
C TYR A 153 1.26 4.55 2.50
N GLU A 154 0.40 4.74 3.49
CA GLU A 154 0.80 4.54 4.88
C GLU A 154 1.30 3.10 5.10
N TRP A 155 0.53 2.09 4.69
CA TRP A 155 0.92 0.68 4.83
C TRP A 155 2.19 0.34 4.05
N GLN A 156 2.36 0.90 2.85
CA GLN A 156 3.61 0.84 2.10
C GLN A 156 4.78 1.42 2.93
N GLY A 157 4.58 2.57 3.55
CA GLY A 157 5.55 3.20 4.44
C GLY A 157 5.89 2.38 5.68
N ARG A 158 4.89 1.73 6.30
CA ARG A 158 5.10 0.81 7.43
C ARG A 158 6.04 -0.33 7.04
N ALA A 159 5.81 -0.91 5.87
CA ALA A 159 6.68 -1.96 5.33
C ALA A 159 8.12 -1.49 5.13
N TYR A 160 8.32 -0.29 4.57
CA TYR A 160 9.68 0.25 4.36
C TYR A 160 10.38 0.61 5.67
N MET A 161 9.69 1.24 6.62
CA MET A 161 10.25 1.52 7.95
C MET A 161 10.73 0.24 8.64
N TRP A 162 9.99 -0.85 8.46
CA TRP A 162 10.40 -2.15 9.00
C TRP A 162 11.61 -2.74 8.27
N LEU A 163 11.60 -2.75 6.93
CA LEU A 163 12.69 -3.32 6.10
C LEU A 163 14.02 -2.54 6.23
N TRP A 164 13.97 -1.23 6.47
CA TRP A 164 15.16 -0.37 6.61
C TRP A 164 15.47 0.06 8.05
N ASP A 165 14.71 -0.43 9.02
CA ASP A 165 14.84 -0.06 10.44
C ASP A 165 14.83 1.46 10.66
N LYS A 166 13.85 2.15 10.06
CA LYS A 166 13.72 3.63 10.11
C LYS A 166 12.55 4.06 10.99
N PRO A 167 12.72 5.11 11.81
CA PRO A 167 11.67 5.58 12.72
C PRO A 167 10.58 6.40 12.02
N GLU A 168 10.80 6.84 10.78
CA GLU A 168 9.90 7.76 10.08
C GLU A 168 9.78 7.42 8.59
N PHE A 169 8.58 7.67 8.05
CA PHE A 169 8.26 7.58 6.64
C PHE A 169 7.58 8.88 6.19
N VAL A 170 7.94 9.35 5.01
CA VAL A 170 7.35 10.52 4.37
C VAL A 170 6.88 10.15 2.98
N VAL A 171 5.59 10.33 2.73
CA VAL A 171 5.07 10.41 1.35
C VAL A 171 5.26 11.84 0.89
N ALA A 172 5.96 12.04 -0.22
CA ALA A 172 6.23 13.34 -0.82
C ALA A 172 5.57 13.42 -2.19
N TRP A 173 4.41 14.08 -2.24
CA TRP A 173 3.75 14.40 -3.49
C TRP A 173 4.46 15.55 -4.19
N CYS A 174 4.90 15.31 -5.41
CA CYS A 174 5.60 16.26 -6.27
C CYS A 174 4.74 16.58 -7.49
N LEU A 175 4.59 17.87 -7.79
CA LEU A 175 3.87 18.37 -8.94
C LEU A 175 4.88 18.86 -9.99
N VAL A 176 5.11 18.01 -10.99
CA VAL A 176 5.95 18.27 -12.15
C VAL A 176 5.14 18.12 -13.43
N ASP A 177 5.67 18.67 -14.52
CA ASP A 177 4.99 18.66 -15.81
C ASP A 177 4.65 17.23 -16.25
N THR A 178 3.46 17.05 -16.83
CA THR A 178 3.13 15.76 -17.46
C THR A 178 3.81 15.68 -18.83
N PRO A 179 4.45 14.55 -19.18
CA PRO A 179 4.95 14.33 -20.54
C PRO A 179 3.82 14.54 -21.57
N PRO A 180 4.04 15.31 -22.65
CA PRO A 180 3.00 15.67 -23.60
C PRO A 180 2.23 14.47 -24.16
N ASP A 181 2.93 13.37 -24.44
CA ASP A 181 2.35 12.14 -25.00
C ASP A 181 1.34 11.46 -24.06
N LEU A 182 1.39 11.75 -22.75
CA LEU A 182 0.46 11.19 -21.76
C LEU A 182 -0.79 12.06 -21.56
N ILE A 183 -0.76 13.35 -21.88
CA ILE A 183 -1.86 14.30 -21.61
C ILE A 183 -3.12 13.93 -22.43
N GLY A 184 -2.92 13.52 -23.69
CA GLY A 184 -4.02 13.17 -24.59
C GLY A 184 -4.92 14.37 -24.91
N TYR A 185 -6.19 14.30 -24.50
CA TYR A 185 -7.20 15.34 -24.75
C TYR A 185 -7.56 16.15 -23.50
N GLU A 186 -6.79 16.02 -22.42
CA GLU A 186 -6.97 16.82 -21.20
C GLU A 186 -6.51 18.27 -21.40
N ASP A 187 -6.98 19.17 -20.53
CA ASP A 187 -6.56 20.57 -20.53
C ASP A 187 -5.08 20.69 -20.13
N GLU A 188 -4.24 21.03 -21.11
CA GLU A 188 -2.79 21.20 -20.94
C GLU A 188 -2.40 22.17 -19.82
N THR A 189 -3.26 23.16 -19.50
CA THR A 189 -2.99 24.14 -18.44
C THR A 189 -2.96 23.51 -17.04
N LEU A 190 -3.59 22.34 -16.86
CA LEU A 190 -3.51 21.55 -15.63
C LEU A 190 -2.26 20.69 -15.54
N HIS A 191 -1.52 20.53 -16.64
CA HIS A 191 -0.41 19.61 -16.77
C HIS A 191 0.96 20.30 -16.82
N TYR A 192 1.04 21.50 -17.38
CA TYR A 192 2.26 22.31 -17.41
C TYR A 192 2.30 23.28 -16.22
N VAL A 193 2.96 22.86 -15.16
CA VAL A 193 2.95 23.43 -13.80
C VAL A 193 4.28 24.03 -13.39
N SER A 194 5.36 23.85 -14.17
CA SER A 194 6.71 24.38 -13.87
C SER A 194 6.78 25.89 -13.66
N HIS A 195 5.81 26.65 -14.19
CA HIS A 195 5.69 28.09 -13.98
C HIS A 195 5.28 28.48 -12.54
N LEU A 196 4.74 27.54 -11.76
CA LEU A 196 4.36 27.76 -10.36
C LEU A 196 5.58 27.68 -9.44
N ASN A 197 5.53 28.44 -8.34
CA ASN A 197 6.56 28.42 -7.30
C ASN A 197 6.83 26.96 -6.84
N PRO A 198 8.08 26.47 -6.89
CA PRO A 198 8.44 25.11 -6.46
C PRO A 198 7.95 24.74 -5.06
N ALA A 199 7.95 25.68 -4.11
CA ALA A 199 7.50 25.43 -2.75
C ALA A 199 6.00 25.11 -2.64
N LEU A 200 5.19 25.48 -3.65
CA LEU A 200 3.77 25.15 -3.74
C LEU A 200 3.51 23.82 -4.48
N ARG A 201 4.57 23.18 -5.00
CA ARG A 201 4.52 21.97 -5.81
C ARG A 201 4.99 20.72 -5.07
N VAL A 202 5.25 20.83 -3.77
CA VAL A 202 5.60 19.69 -2.93
C VAL A 202 4.75 19.68 -1.67
N THR A 203 3.99 18.60 -1.47
CA THR A 203 3.20 18.36 -0.25
C THR A 203 3.62 17.05 0.38
N THR A 204 3.83 17.06 1.70
CA THR A 204 4.29 15.86 2.41
C THR A 204 3.28 15.40 3.45
N ALA A 205 3.17 14.08 3.61
CA ALA A 205 2.49 13.43 4.73
C ALA A 205 3.49 12.55 5.48
N ARG A 206 3.55 12.68 6.80
CA ARG A 206 4.55 12.05 7.66
C ARG A 206 3.93 11.03 8.59
N TYR A 207 4.61 9.89 8.74
CA TYR A 207 4.20 8.76 9.56
C TYR A 207 5.35 8.32 10.46
N LEU A 208 5.06 8.08 11.75
CA LEU A 208 6.05 7.63 12.74
C LEU A 208 5.90 6.13 12.97
N ARG A 209 7.01 5.40 12.97
CA ARG A 209 7.03 3.94 13.12
C ARG A 209 6.21 3.45 14.33
N ASP A 210 5.47 2.37 14.11
CA ASP A 210 4.63 1.74 15.13
C ASP A 210 4.80 0.22 15.05
N GLN A 211 5.38 -0.37 16.11
CA GLN A 211 5.65 -1.80 16.19
C GLN A 211 4.37 -2.64 16.27
N ALA A 212 3.27 -2.12 16.84
CA ALA A 212 2.01 -2.86 16.89
C ALA A 212 1.42 -3.04 15.47
N LEU A 213 1.59 -2.04 14.61
CA LEU A 213 1.21 -2.14 13.20
C LEU A 213 2.10 -3.13 12.43
N GLU A 214 3.39 -3.26 12.77
CA GLU A 214 4.28 -4.30 12.22
C GLU A 214 3.83 -5.71 12.61
N GLU A 215 3.41 -5.92 13.85
CA GLU A 215 2.82 -7.21 14.27
C GLU A 215 1.48 -7.48 13.54
N LYS A 216 0.67 -6.44 13.29
CA LYS A 216 -0.55 -6.56 12.48
C LYS A 216 -0.23 -7.01 11.05
N ILE A 217 0.88 -6.53 10.45
CA ILE A 217 1.33 -6.98 9.13
C ILE A 217 1.60 -8.49 9.14
N LYS A 218 2.35 -9.00 10.14
CA LYS A 218 2.63 -10.44 10.24
C LYS A 218 1.34 -11.26 10.30
N LEU A 219 0.41 -10.87 11.17
CA LEU A 219 -0.88 -11.54 11.30
C LEU A 219 -1.65 -11.58 9.97
N LYS A 220 -1.75 -10.43 9.29
CA LYS A 220 -2.46 -10.33 8.01
C LYS A 220 -1.79 -11.16 6.92
N VAL A 221 -0.45 -11.16 6.84
CA VAL A 221 0.29 -11.98 5.88
C VAL A 221 0.10 -13.48 6.15
N GLN A 222 0.04 -13.92 7.41
CA GLN A 222 -0.26 -15.32 7.76
C GLN A 222 -1.66 -15.73 7.30
N VAL A 223 -2.68 -14.94 7.63
CA VAL A 223 -4.06 -15.19 7.22
C VAL A 223 -4.19 -15.17 5.69
N ALA A 224 -3.54 -14.22 5.03
CA ALA A 224 -3.54 -14.10 3.59
C ALA A 224 -2.91 -15.33 2.90
N ASN A 225 -1.77 -15.82 3.41
CA ASN A 225 -1.13 -17.04 2.91
C ASN A 225 -2.03 -18.27 3.07
N ALA A 226 -2.65 -18.45 4.23
CA ALA A 226 -3.58 -19.55 4.46
C ALA A 226 -4.79 -19.51 3.50
N TYR A 227 -5.30 -18.30 3.21
CA TYR A 227 -6.36 -18.10 2.23
C TYR A 227 -5.90 -18.47 0.81
N ILE A 228 -4.72 -18.00 0.38
CA ILE A 228 -4.17 -18.36 -0.95
C ILE A 228 -3.98 -19.88 -1.07
N GLU A 229 -3.45 -20.55 -0.05
CA GLU A 229 -3.29 -22.02 -0.05
C GLU A 229 -4.63 -22.75 -0.18
N ALA A 230 -5.69 -22.25 0.45
CA ALA A 230 -7.03 -22.80 0.30
C ALA A 230 -7.57 -22.58 -1.12
N ALA A 231 -7.42 -21.38 -1.67
CA ALA A 231 -7.85 -21.04 -3.03
C ALA A 231 -7.12 -21.88 -4.10
N VAL A 232 -5.79 -22.03 -3.98
CA VAL A 232 -4.99 -22.88 -4.88
C VAL A 232 -5.48 -24.33 -4.83
N ARG A 233 -5.75 -24.88 -3.64
CA ARG A 233 -6.31 -26.24 -3.50
C ARG A 233 -7.70 -26.35 -4.11
N GLN A 234 -8.54 -25.34 -3.95
CA GLN A 234 -9.88 -25.32 -4.54
C GLN A 234 -9.81 -25.34 -6.07
N ILE A 235 -8.98 -24.49 -6.67
CA ILE A 235 -8.78 -24.45 -8.14
C ILE A 235 -8.32 -25.83 -8.64
N ALA A 236 -7.37 -26.46 -7.95
CA ALA A 236 -6.88 -27.79 -8.33
C ALA A 236 -7.96 -28.89 -8.20
N ALA A 237 -8.84 -28.80 -7.21
CA ALA A 237 -9.92 -29.78 -7.00
C ALA A 237 -11.06 -29.64 -8.02
N GLU A 238 -11.36 -28.42 -8.46
CA GLU A 238 -12.40 -28.13 -9.46
C GLU A 238 -11.94 -28.34 -10.91
N HIS A 239 -10.63 -28.44 -11.13
CA HIS A 239 -10.02 -28.73 -12.43
C HIS A 239 -9.22 -30.04 -12.36
N PRO A 240 -9.87 -31.18 -12.10
CA PRO A 240 -9.20 -32.47 -12.08
C PRO A 240 -8.64 -32.78 -13.48
N MET A 241 -7.36 -33.16 -13.50
CA MET A 241 -6.62 -33.62 -14.69
C MET A 241 -7.18 -34.93 -15.25
#